data_AF-A0A840UU46-F1
#
_entry.id   AF-A0A840UU46-F1
#
_cell.length_a   1.000
_cell.length_b   1.000
_cell.length_c   1.000
_cell.angle_alpha   90.00
_cell.angle_beta   90.00
_cell.angle_gamma   90.00
#
_symmetry.space_group_name_H-M   'P 1'
#
loop_
_entity.id
_entity.type
_entity.pdbx_description
1 polymer ?
#
loop_
_entity_poly.entity_id
_entity_poly.type
_entity_poly.pdbx_seq_one_letter_code
_entity_poly.pdbx_strand_id
1 'polypeptide(L)' 'MSDLKNEWIHLLANYGHVGFTFVAAIFIGLGGGILLDQKVFDGRTAPWFTFIGLAFGIAAGFKNLLDIVWRHQDKKK' A
#
# COMPACT_ATOMS: atom_id res chain seq x y z
N MET A 1 -9.99 -18.71 -27.85
CA MET A 1 -9.70 -19.04 -26.42
C MET A 1 -8.40 -18.42 -25.91
N SER A 2 -7.47 -18.01 -26.78
CA SER A 2 -6.22 -17.30 -26.41
C SER A 2 -6.44 -15.88 -25.91
N ASP A 3 -7.36 -15.13 -26.52
CA ASP A 3 -7.60 -13.71 -26.20
C ASP A 3 -8.12 -13.51 -24.78
N LEU A 4 -9.07 -14.36 -24.39
CA LEU A 4 -9.64 -14.36 -23.04
C LEU A 4 -8.56 -14.58 -21.96
N LYS A 5 -7.63 -15.52 -22.17
CA LYS A 5 -6.56 -15.82 -21.21
C LYS A 5 -5.62 -14.62 -21.03
N ASN A 6 -5.30 -13.91 -22.12
CA ASN A 6 -4.44 -12.73 -22.08
C ASN A 6 -5.14 -11.55 -21.37
N GLU A 7 -6.45 -11.40 -21.59
CA GLU A 7 -7.26 -10.36 -20.92
C GLU A 7 -7.32 -10.58 -19.40
N TRP A 8 -7.54 -11.83 -18.96
CA TRP A 8 -7.51 -12.19 -17.53
C TRP A 8 -6.15 -11.94 -16.90
N ILE A 9 -5.05 -12.28 -17.61
CA ILE A 9 -3.69 -12.01 -17.15
C ILE A 9 -3.47 -10.50 -17.01
N HIS A 10 -3.96 -9.70 -17.97
CA HIS A 10 -3.84 -8.25 -17.92
C HIS A 10 -4.59 -7.65 -16.73
N LEU A 11 -5.83 -8.08 -16.48
CA LEU A 11 -6.59 -7.66 -15.31
C LEU A 11 -5.86 -8.05 -14.01
N LEU A 12 -5.43 -9.31 -13.90
CA LEU A 12 -4.70 -9.80 -12.72
C LEU A 12 -3.40 -9.03 -12.48
N ALA A 13 -2.63 -8.76 -13.54
CA ALA A 13 -1.42 -7.97 -13.43
C ALA A 13 -1.72 -6.55 -12.94
N ASN A 14 -2.77 -5.92 -13.49
CA ASN A 14 -3.12 -4.55 -13.15
C ASN A 14 -3.63 -4.43 -11.70
N TYR A 15 -4.60 -5.26 -11.29
CA TYR A 15 -5.10 -5.28 -9.92
C TYR A 15 -4.07 -5.81 -8.91
N GLY A 16 -3.26 -6.80 -9.31
CA GLY A 16 -2.20 -7.38 -8.51
C GLY A 16 -1.10 -6.36 -8.18
N HIS A 17 -0.72 -5.51 -9.15
CA HIS A 17 0.25 -4.45 -8.92
C HIS A 17 -0.21 -3.44 -7.85
N VAL A 18 -1.50 -3.09 -7.84
CA VAL A 18 -2.10 -2.20 -6.83
C VAL A 18 -2.09 -2.83 -5.44
N GLY A 19 -2.51 -4.10 -5.33
CA GLY A 19 -2.45 -4.82 -4.06
C GLY A 19 -1.02 -4.99 -3.55
N PHE A 20 -0.07 -5.27 -4.45
CA PHE A 20 1.34 -5.43 -4.10
C PHE A 20 1.95 -4.13 -3.56
N THR A 21 1.69 -2.99 -4.21
CA THR A 21 2.15 -1.68 -3.72
C THR A 21 1.52 -1.30 -2.39
N PHE A 22 0.24 -1.64 -2.17
CA PHE A 22 -0.43 -1.43 -0.89
C PHE A 22 0.24 -2.19 0.26
N VAL A 23 0.48 -3.49 0.06
CA VAL A 23 1.15 -4.34 1.06
C VAL A 23 2.58 -3.87 1.29
N ALA A 24 3.32 -3.55 0.22
CA ALA A 24 4.67 -3.00 0.33
C ALA A 24 4.73 -1.70 1.15
N ALA A 25 3.77 -0.79 0.98
CA ALA A 25 3.67 0.44 1.75
C ALA A 25 3.45 0.17 3.25
N ILE A 26 2.62 -0.83 3.58
CA ILE A 26 2.41 -1.26 4.97
C ILE A 26 3.71 -1.81 5.55
N PHE A 27 4.40 -2.72 4.84
CA PHE A 27 5.67 -3.29 5.31
C PHE A 27 6.74 -2.23 5.54
N ILE A 28 6.84 -1.23 4.65
CA ILE A 28 7.77 -0.10 4.80
C ILE A 28 7.37 0.76 6.01
N GLY A 29 6.08 1.05 6.21
CA GLY A 29 5.58 1.85 7.33
C GLY A 29 5.76 1.16 8.69
N LEU A 30 5.45 -0.14 8.76
CA LEU A 30 5.62 -0.98 9.95
C LEU A 30 7.11 -1.21 10.23
N GLY A 31 7.88 -1.59 9.21
CA GLY A 31 9.32 -1.84 9.34
C GLY A 31 10.08 -0.56 9.74
N GLY A 32 9.77 0.57 9.11
CA GLY A 32 10.32 1.87 9.49
C GLY A 32 9.89 2.31 10.88
N GLY A 33 8.62 2.10 11.25
CA GLY A 33 8.08 2.39 12.57
C GLY A 33 8.79 1.61 13.68
N ILE A 34 8.93 0.29 13.52
CA ILE A 34 9.64 -0.58 14.48
C ILE A 34 11.12 -0.21 14.58
N LEU A 35 11.78 0.05 13.44
CA LEU A 35 13.19 0.45 13.45
C LEU A 35 13.41 1.79 14.16
N LEU A 36 12.52 2.77 13.97
CA LEU A 36 12.60 4.03 14.71
C LEU A 36 12.34 3.84 16.20
N ASP A 37 11.33 3.05 16.55
CA ASP A 37 10.92 2.80 17.94
C ASP A 37 12.04 2.09 18.73
N GLN A 38 12.69 1.09 18.13
CA GLN A 38 13.80 0.36 18.75
C GLN A 38 15.13 1.11 18.71
N LYS A 39 15.46 1.81 17.61
CA LYS A 39 16.80 2.36 17.38
C LYS A 39 16.97 3.81 17.83
N VAL A 40 15.89 4.61 17.84
CA VAL A 40 15.95 6.04 18.21
C VAL A 40 15.42 6.27 19.63
N PHE A 41 14.43 5.49 20.07
CA PHE A 41 13.74 5.71 21.34
C PHE A 41 14.03 4.67 22.42
N ASP A 42 14.89 3.68 22.16
CA ASP A 42 15.34 2.67 23.14
C ASP A 42 14.16 1.97 23.85
N GLY A 43 13.04 1.80 23.12
CA GLY A 43 11.81 1.19 23.62
C GLY A 43 10.98 2.03 24.61
N ARG A 44 11.34 3.29 24.92
CA ARG A 44 10.56 4.13 25.86
C ARG A 44 9.20 4.60 25.34
N THR A 45 9.04 4.72 24.02
CA THR A 45 7.79 5.17 23.37
C THR A 45 7.09 4.09 22.56
N ALA A 46 7.52 2.83 22.72
CA ALA A 46 6.81 1.69 22.14
C ALA A 46 5.37 1.66 22.68
N PRO A 47 4.33 1.64 21.83
CA PRO A 47 4.33 1.35 20.39
C PRO A 47 3.86 2.53 19.52
N TRP A 48 4.01 3.78 19.95
CA TRP A 48 3.40 4.94 19.28
C TRP A 48 3.97 5.19 17.88
N PHE A 49 5.28 5.02 17.69
CA PHE A 49 5.89 5.24 16.39
C PHE A 49 5.53 4.14 15.39
N THR A 50 5.32 2.92 15.90
CA THR A 50 4.81 1.80 15.11
C THR A 50 3.37 2.06 14.66
N PHE A 51 2.51 2.59 15.55
CA PHE A 51 1.15 3.00 15.19
C PHE A 51 1.12 4.12 14.15
N ILE A 52 2.00 5.12 14.28
CA ILE A 52 2.11 6.22 13.31
C ILE A 52 2.63 5.69 11.96
N GLY A 53 3.68 4.86 11.96
CA GLY A 53 4.21 4.24 10.75
C GLY A 53 3.19 3.33 10.06
N LEU A 54 2.42 2.57 10.83
CA LEU A 54 1.30 1.77 10.32
C LEU A 54 0.21 2.66 9.72
N ALA A 55 -0.23 3.70 10.44
CA ALA A 55 -1.24 4.65 9.96
C ALA A 55 -0.78 5.33 8.67
N PHE A 56 0.50 5.69 8.57
CA PHE A 56 1.07 6.29 7.38
C PHE A 56 1.15 5.30 6.21
N GLY A 57 1.55 4.05 6.47
CA GLY A 57 1.55 2.97 5.46
C GLY A 57 0.15 2.69 4.92
N ILE A 58 -0.85 2.61 5.79
CA ILE A 58 -2.26 2.45 5.42
C ILE A 58 -2.75 3.67 4.63
N ALA A 59 -2.49 4.89 5.11
CA ALA A 59 -2.91 6.12 4.45
C ALA A 59 -2.30 6.27 3.06
N ALA A 60 -1.00 5.98 2.90
CA ALA A 60 -0.32 6.01 1.61
C ALA A 60 -0.89 4.95 0.65
N GLY A 61 -1.13 3.74 1.15
CA GLY A 61 -1.75 2.67 0.38
C GLY A 61 -3.17 3.01 -0.08
N PHE A 62 -4.00 3.53 0.82
CA PHE A 62 -5.37 3.97 0.48
C PHE A 62 -5.38 5.15 -0.48
N LYS A 63 -4.48 6.12 -0.32
CA LYS A 63 -4.35 7.25 -1.26
C LYS A 63 -4.03 6.77 -2.67
N ASN A 64 -3.12 5.80 -2.82
CA ASN A 64 -2.79 5.21 -4.11
C ASN A 64 -4.00 4.47 -4.73
N LEU A 65 -4.74 3.70 -3.93
CA LEU A 65 -5.94 3.01 -4.37
C LEU A 65 -7.03 4.00 -4.83
N LEU A 66 -7.30 5.04 -4.04
CA LEU A 66 -8.31 6.05 -4.34
C LEU A 66 -7.94 6.87 -5.59
N ASP A 67 -6.66 7.21 -5.78
CA ASP A 67 -6.19 7.90 -7.00
C ASP A 67 -6.49 7.07 -8.25
N ILE A 68 -6.22 5.76 -8.20
CA ILE A 68 -6.50 4.84 -9.31
C ILE A 68 -8.00 4.72 -9.58
N VAL A 69 -8.81 4.57 -8.52
CA VAL A 69 -10.27 4.49 -8.63
C VAL A 69 -10.85 5.77 -9.24
N TRP A 70 -10.45 6.94 -8.75
CA TRP A 70 -10.94 8.22 -9.24
C TRP A 70 -10.47 8.53 -10.66
N ARG A 71 -9.22 8.19 -11.02
CA ARG A 71 -8.73 8.34 -12.41
C ARG A 71 -9.48 7.46 -13.40
N HIS A 72 -9.93 6.28 -12.98
CA HIS A 72 -10.78 5.43 -13.82
C HIS A 72 -12.24 5.91 -13.91
N GLN A 73 -12.74 6.66 -12.92
CA GLN A 73 -14.07 7.27 -12.99
C GLN A 73 -14.12 8.51 -13.88
N ASP A 74 -13.08 9.34 -13.89
CA ASP A 74 -13.07 10.59 -14.67
C ASP A 74 -13.07 10.33 -16.19
N LYS A 75 -12.51 9.20 -16.63
CA LYS A 75 -12.53 8.73 -18.03
C LYS A 75 -13.92 8.30 -18.54
N LYS A 76 -14.97 8.31 -17.70
CA LYS A 76 -16.35 7.98 -18.10
C LYS A 76 -17.29 9.19 -18.22
N LYS A 77 -16.80 10.42 -18.04
CA LYS A 77 -17.54 11.65 -18.45
C LYS A 77 -17.03 12.16 -19.79
#